data_AF-A0A7V2CKN9-F1
#
_entry.id   AF-A0A7V2CKN9-F1
#
_cell.length_a   1.000
_cell.length_b   1.000
_cell.length_c   1.000
_cell.angle_alpha   90.00
_cell.angle_beta   90.00
_cell.angle_gamma   90.00
#
_symmetry.space_group_name_H-M   'P 1'
#
loop_
_entity.id
_entity.type
_entity.pdbx_description
1 polymer ?
#
loop_
_entity_poly.entity_id
_entity_poly.type
_entity_poly.pdbx_seq_one_letter_code
_entity_poly.pdbx_strand_id
1 'polypeptide(L)'
;MGVRELACRLNLASRNFDKAADNLARAAQIRLCGESLRQLVEGEGRAVHPAAQAGRLPLDWHARDGQAHDADGNPTGQTRLYLGSDGVKVPLVTAAEKQARRAKVKAKRRRRGQKCRPRPRAKAGADQRYQEFTIVTLDDDAQEHRLVSVTRGDHEQAGRLMRRDAGRVRLD
;
A
#
# COMPACT_ATOMS: atom_id res chain seq x y z
N MET A 1 -0.32 -12.83 -16.99
CA MET A 1 0.20 -11.61 -16.33
C MET A 1 -0.63 -10.38 -16.68
N GLY A 2 -0.86 -10.05 -17.96
CA GLY A 2 -1.53 -8.78 -18.36
C GLY A 2 -2.91 -8.49 -17.77
N VAL A 3 -3.81 -9.48 -17.66
CA VAL A 3 -5.17 -9.24 -17.13
C VAL A 3 -5.17 -8.81 -15.65
N ARG A 4 -4.31 -9.41 -14.83
CA ARG A 4 -4.25 -9.10 -13.39
C ARG A 4 -3.62 -7.73 -13.15
N GLU A 5 -2.56 -7.44 -13.89
CA GLU A 5 -1.93 -6.12 -13.88
C GLU A 5 -2.91 -5.02 -14.32
N LEU A 6 -3.62 -5.23 -15.44
CA LEU A 6 -4.64 -4.31 -15.92
C LEU A 6 -5.75 -4.09 -14.89
N ALA A 7 -6.21 -5.17 -14.25
CA ALA A 7 -7.21 -5.11 -13.19
C ALA A 7 -6.74 -4.28 -11.98
N CYS A 8 -5.49 -4.46 -11.54
CA CYS A 8 -4.89 -3.66 -10.47
C CYS A 8 -4.73 -2.18 -10.85
N ARG A 9 -4.23 -1.89 -12.06
CA ARG A 9 -4.05 -0.52 -12.56
C ARG A 9 -5.37 0.23 -12.69
N LEU A 10 -6.39 -0.40 -13.29
CA LEU A 10 -7.72 0.23 -13.42
C LEU A 10 -8.39 0.42 -12.05
N ASN A 11 -8.17 -0.48 -11.11
CA ASN A 11 -8.68 -0.29 -9.76
C ASN A 11 -8.01 0.88 -9.03
N LEU A 12 -6.71 1.11 -9.24
CA LEU A 12 -5.98 2.24 -8.64
C LEU A 12 -6.62 3.60 -9.01
N ALA A 13 -7.10 3.74 -10.25
CA ALA A 13 -7.74 4.96 -10.74
C ALA A 13 -9.25 5.03 -10.48
N SER A 14 -9.85 3.99 -9.88
CA SER A 14 -11.30 3.88 -9.71
C SER A 14 -11.76 4.24 -8.29
N ARG A 15 -12.97 4.78 -8.18
CA ARG A 15 -13.61 5.11 -6.90
C ARG A 15 -14.15 3.88 -6.15
N ASN A 16 -14.43 2.78 -6.87
CA ASN A 16 -14.86 1.51 -6.29
C ASN A 16 -14.66 0.33 -7.27
N PHE A 17 -14.82 -0.90 -6.76
CA PHE A 17 -14.60 -2.12 -7.53
C PHE A 17 -15.63 -2.36 -8.63
N ASP A 18 -16.89 -1.97 -8.45
CA ASP A 18 -17.91 -2.14 -9.49
C ASP A 18 -17.62 -1.27 -10.71
N LYS A 19 -17.21 -0.01 -10.49
CA LYS A 19 -16.78 0.90 -11.56
C LYS A 19 -15.51 0.43 -12.27
N ALA A 20 -14.55 -0.12 -11.54
CA ALA A 20 -13.36 -0.69 -12.15
C ALA A 20 -13.69 -1.93 -12.99
N ALA A 21 -14.62 -2.77 -12.53
CA ALA A 21 -15.11 -3.93 -13.28
C ALA A 21 -15.88 -3.53 -14.55
N ASP A 22 -16.73 -2.49 -14.47
CA ASP A 22 -17.40 -1.92 -15.65
C ASP A 22 -16.38 -1.40 -16.69
N ASN A 23 -15.33 -0.73 -16.23
CA ASN A 23 -14.26 -0.22 -17.10
C ASN A 23 -13.46 -1.35 -17.75
N LEU A 24 -13.15 -2.42 -17.01
CA LEU A 24 -12.53 -3.64 -17.55
C LEU A 24 -13.41 -4.28 -18.63
N ALA A 25 -14.72 -4.35 -18.40
CA ALA A 25 -15.66 -4.90 -19.37
C ALA A 25 -15.74 -4.04 -20.64
N ARG A 26 -15.72 -2.70 -20.52
CA ARG A 26 -15.78 -1.80 -21.68
C ARG A 26 -14.48 -1.75 -22.47
N ALA A 27 -13.35 -1.56 -21.79
CA ALA A 27 -12.06 -1.31 -22.43
C ALA A 27 -11.35 -2.59 -22.88
N ALA A 28 -11.53 -3.70 -22.15
CA ALA A 28 -10.80 -4.95 -22.38
C ALA A 28 -11.72 -6.16 -22.64
N GLN A 29 -13.05 -5.98 -22.65
CA GLN A 29 -14.02 -7.07 -22.78
C GLN A 29 -13.93 -8.16 -21.69
N ILE A 30 -13.32 -7.82 -20.55
CA ILE A 30 -13.16 -8.72 -19.40
C ILE A 30 -14.29 -8.47 -18.41
N ARG A 31 -15.18 -9.46 -18.27
CA ARG A 31 -16.35 -9.37 -17.38
C ARG A 31 -16.05 -10.01 -16.03
N LEU A 32 -16.06 -9.18 -14.98
CA LEU A 32 -15.93 -9.58 -13.58
C LEU A 32 -17.00 -8.83 -12.77
N CYS A 33 -17.43 -9.39 -11.63
CA CYS A 33 -18.16 -8.59 -10.64
C CYS A 33 -17.18 -7.87 -9.71
N GLY A 34 -17.62 -6.79 -9.05
CA GLY A 34 -16.77 -6.01 -8.15
C GLY A 34 -16.15 -6.86 -7.02
N GLU A 35 -16.86 -7.87 -6.51
CA GLU A 35 -16.32 -8.78 -5.50
C GLU A 35 -15.19 -9.67 -6.04
N SER A 36 -15.29 -10.16 -7.28
CA SER A 36 -14.22 -10.95 -7.91
C SER A 36 -13.00 -10.08 -8.18
N LEU A 37 -13.22 -8.84 -8.64
CA LEU A 37 -12.15 -7.86 -8.83
C LEU A 37 -11.46 -7.52 -7.50
N ARG A 38 -12.23 -7.28 -6.43
CA ARG A 38 -11.69 -7.02 -5.09
C ARG A 38 -10.80 -8.15 -4.61
N GLN A 39 -11.26 -9.40 -4.73
CA GLN A 39 -10.49 -10.57 -4.31
C GLN A 39 -9.19 -10.72 -5.11
N LEU A 40 -9.23 -10.45 -6.41
CA LEU A 40 -8.05 -10.44 -7.28
C LEU A 40 -7.05 -9.39 -6.82
N VAL A 41 -7.46 -8.11 -6.74
CA VAL A 41 -6.57 -7.00 -6.40
C VAL A 41 -5.99 -7.16 -4.99
N GLU A 42 -6.80 -7.53 -4.00
CA GLU A 42 -6.29 -7.81 -2.66
C GLU A 42 -5.38 -9.05 -2.61
N GLY A 43 -5.61 -10.03 -3.49
CA GLY A 43 -4.77 -11.22 -3.65
C GLY A 43 -3.37 -10.84 -4.12
N GLU A 44 -3.29 -10.03 -5.19
CA GLU A 44 -2.02 -9.51 -5.71
C GLU A 44 -1.30 -8.64 -4.66
N GLY A 45 -2.02 -7.75 -3.98
CA GLY A 45 -1.45 -6.96 -2.89
C GLY A 45 -0.86 -7.83 -1.76
N ARG A 46 -1.55 -8.91 -1.37
CA ARG A 46 -1.04 -9.88 -0.38
C ARG A 46 0.19 -10.63 -0.88
N ALA A 47 0.28 -10.93 -2.17
CA ALA A 47 1.43 -11.62 -2.75
C ALA A 47 2.69 -10.74 -2.75
N VAL A 48 2.54 -9.44 -3.00
CA VAL A 48 3.66 -8.48 -3.04
C VAL A 48 4.11 -8.03 -1.64
N HIS A 49 3.20 -8.04 -0.66
CA HIS A 49 3.46 -7.50 0.69
C HIS A 49 4.72 -8.05 1.39
N PRO A 50 5.01 -9.36 1.38
CA PRO A 50 6.24 -9.88 2.01
C PRO A 50 7.52 -9.35 1.35
N ALA A 51 7.53 -9.24 0.01
CA ALA A 51 8.67 -8.68 -0.72
C ALA A 51 8.87 -7.19 -0.39
N ALA A 52 7.77 -6.42 -0.28
CA ALA A 52 7.82 -5.03 0.14
C ALA A 52 8.39 -4.88 1.57
N GLN A 53 7.89 -5.67 2.53
CA GLN A 53 8.38 -5.65 3.91
C GLN A 53 9.87 -6.04 4.01
N ALA A 54 10.31 -6.99 3.19
CA ALA A 54 11.70 -7.42 3.14
C ALA A 54 12.61 -6.48 2.33
N GLY A 55 12.10 -5.40 1.72
CA GLY A 55 12.88 -4.52 0.86
C GLY A 55 13.39 -5.20 -0.42
N ARG A 56 12.66 -6.20 -0.93
CA ARG A 56 13.06 -7.02 -2.09
C ARG A 56 12.34 -6.63 -3.39
N LEU A 57 11.52 -5.58 -3.36
CA LEU A 57 10.99 -5.03 -4.61
C LEU A 57 12.18 -4.47 -5.43
N PRO A 58 12.20 -4.69 -6.74
CA PRO A 58 13.26 -4.15 -7.58
C PRO A 58 13.24 -2.62 -7.50
N LEU A 59 14.44 -2.04 -7.56
CA LEU A 59 14.66 -0.60 -7.70
C LEU A 59 15.51 -0.44 -8.97
N ASP A 60 15.10 0.44 -9.85
CA ASP A 60 15.72 0.72 -11.14
C ASP A 60 16.69 1.90 -11.11
N TRP A 61 16.93 2.46 -9.92
CA TRP A 61 17.82 3.59 -9.69
C TRP A 61 18.66 3.42 -8.42
N HIS A 62 19.73 4.20 -8.34
CA HIS A 62 20.69 4.28 -7.24
C HIS A 62 20.97 5.74 -6.87
N ALA A 63 21.59 5.97 -5.72
CA ALA A 63 21.90 7.32 -5.24
C ALA A 63 22.75 8.14 -6.22
N ARG A 64 23.59 7.47 -7.02
CA ARG A 64 24.40 8.09 -8.08
C ARG A 64 23.58 8.71 -9.22
N ASP A 65 22.32 8.30 -9.38
CA ASP A 65 21.42 8.79 -10.42
C ASP A 65 20.72 10.09 -9.97
N GLY A 66 20.75 10.42 -8.67
CA GLY A 66 20.20 11.64 -8.08
C GLY A 66 21.15 12.83 -8.23
N GLN A 67 21.26 13.35 -9.46
CA GLN A 67 22.09 14.51 -9.79
C GLN A 67 21.64 15.76 -9.01
N ALA A 68 22.56 16.36 -8.25
CA ALA A 68 22.26 17.58 -7.50
C ALA A 68 22.25 18.79 -8.43
N HIS A 69 21.37 19.74 -8.16
CA HIS A 69 21.24 20.99 -8.92
C HIS A 69 21.66 22.21 -8.07
N ASP A 70 22.21 23.23 -8.73
CA ASP A 70 22.53 24.52 -8.09
C ASP A 70 21.28 25.42 -7.92
N ALA A 71 21.47 26.62 -7.41
CA ALA A 71 20.38 27.57 -7.16
C ALA A 71 19.67 28.03 -8.45
N ASP A 72 20.35 27.94 -9.60
CA ASP A 72 19.81 28.29 -10.92
C ASP A 72 19.20 27.07 -11.62
N GLY A 73 19.21 25.90 -10.97
CA GLY A 73 18.63 24.66 -11.49
C GLY A 73 19.56 23.91 -12.45
N ASN A 74 20.85 24.22 -12.51
CA ASN A 74 21.81 23.53 -13.37
C ASN A 74 22.40 22.29 -12.66
N PRO A 75 22.63 21.17 -13.38
CA PRO A 75 23.32 20.01 -12.83
C PRO A 75 24.71 20.34 -12.32
N THR A 76 25.03 19.84 -11.13
CA THR A 76 26.36 19.98 -10.51
C THR A 76 27.23 18.75 -10.78
N GLY A 77 28.43 18.67 -10.20
CA GLY A 77 29.23 17.45 -10.19
C GLY A 77 28.91 16.47 -9.05
N GLN A 78 27.88 16.77 -8.24
CA GLN A 78 27.57 16.04 -7.02
C GLN A 78 26.20 15.37 -7.10
N THR A 79 26.01 14.33 -6.31
CA THR A 79 24.70 13.67 -6.14
C THR A 79 24.09 14.06 -4.80
N ARG A 80 22.77 14.22 -4.75
CA ARG A 80 22.05 14.55 -3.52
C ARG A 80 20.77 13.75 -3.43
N LEU A 81 20.57 13.15 -2.27
CA LEU A 81 19.29 12.57 -1.86
C LEU A 81 18.85 13.19 -0.54
N TYR A 82 17.54 13.34 -0.37
CA TYR A 82 16.93 13.72 0.89
C TYR A 82 16.32 12.50 1.55
N LEU A 83 16.70 12.27 2.81
CA LEU A 83 16.06 11.28 3.67
C LEU A 83 15.00 11.99 4.53
N GLY A 84 13.73 11.70 4.26
CA GLY A 84 12.59 12.20 5.00
C GLY A 84 12.00 11.17 5.96
N SER A 85 11.42 11.65 7.05
CA SER A 85 10.61 10.85 7.97
C SER A 85 9.41 11.66 8.44
N ASP A 86 8.21 11.21 8.11
CA ASP A 86 6.96 11.88 8.49
C ASP A 86 6.01 10.94 9.25
N GLY A 87 5.39 11.47 10.30
CA GLY A 87 4.44 10.76 11.15
C GLY A 87 3.01 11.10 10.77
N VAL A 88 2.25 10.13 10.27
CA VAL A 88 0.85 10.31 9.87
C VAL A 88 -0.12 9.56 10.78
N LYS A 89 -1.26 10.16 11.10
CA LYS A 89 -2.34 9.50 11.87
C LYS A 89 -3.28 8.77 10.92
N VAL A 90 -3.25 7.44 10.96
CA VAL A 90 -4.07 6.57 10.11
C VAL A 90 -5.31 6.09 10.88
N PRO A 91 -6.53 6.28 10.35
CA PRO A 91 -7.72 5.73 10.96
C PRO A 91 -7.73 4.20 10.84
N LEU A 92 -7.99 3.52 11.95
CA LEU A 92 -8.06 2.07 12.04
C LEU A 92 -9.38 1.60 12.63
N VAL A 93 -9.81 0.39 12.24
CA VAL A 93 -11.04 -0.22 12.76
C VAL A 93 -10.76 -0.88 14.10
N THR A 94 -11.39 -0.37 15.15
CA THR A 94 -11.24 -0.83 16.52
C THR A 94 -11.83 -2.22 16.76
N ALA A 95 -11.45 -2.85 17.87
CA ALA A 95 -12.02 -4.12 18.30
C ALA A 95 -13.55 -4.02 18.49
N ALA A 96 -14.03 -2.95 19.13
CA ALA A 96 -15.45 -2.70 19.34
C ALA A 96 -16.22 -2.55 18.02
N GLU A 97 -15.70 -1.79 17.06
CA GLU A 97 -16.32 -1.65 15.74
C GLU A 97 -16.36 -2.97 14.97
N LYS A 98 -15.28 -3.77 15.02
CA LYS A 98 -15.27 -5.11 14.40
C LYS A 98 -16.31 -6.02 15.04
N GLN A 99 -16.46 -5.99 16.37
CA GLN A 99 -17.48 -6.76 17.08
C GLN A 99 -18.90 -6.32 16.69
N ALA A 100 -19.17 -5.02 16.66
CA ALA A 100 -20.46 -4.46 16.24
C ALA A 100 -20.81 -4.85 14.78
N ARG A 101 -19.86 -4.70 13.85
CA ARG A 101 -20.02 -5.17 12.45
C ARG A 101 -20.28 -6.67 12.40
N ARG A 102 -19.59 -7.45 13.23
CA ARG A 102 -19.78 -8.91 13.32
C ARG A 102 -21.19 -9.25 13.83
N ALA A 103 -21.69 -8.56 14.85
CA ALA A 103 -23.04 -8.73 15.39
C ALA A 103 -24.12 -8.39 14.34
N LYS A 104 -23.99 -7.25 13.63
CA LYS A 104 -24.92 -6.86 12.55
C LYS A 104 -25.00 -7.93 11.46
N VAL A 105 -23.86 -8.50 11.05
CA VAL A 105 -23.83 -9.62 10.08
C VAL A 105 -24.50 -10.88 10.64
N LYS A 106 -24.30 -11.21 11.92
CA LYS A 106 -24.99 -12.35 12.57
C LYS A 106 -26.51 -12.15 12.55
N ALA A 107 -26.99 -10.95 12.92
CA ALA A 107 -28.41 -10.62 12.91
C ALA A 107 -29.01 -10.74 11.50
N LYS A 108 -28.33 -10.19 10.47
CA LYS A 108 -28.76 -10.32 9.07
C LYS A 108 -28.86 -11.78 8.61
N ARG A 109 -27.89 -12.63 8.97
CA ARG A 109 -27.91 -14.06 8.62
C ARG A 109 -29.04 -14.81 9.32
N ARG A 110 -29.30 -14.52 10.60
CA ARG A 110 -30.42 -15.12 11.35
C ARG A 110 -31.76 -14.81 10.67
N ARG A 111 -31.97 -13.55 10.24
CA ARG A 111 -33.19 -13.14 9.53
C ARG A 111 -33.39 -13.80 8.17
N ARG A 112 -32.31 -14.24 7.50
CA ARG A 112 -32.39 -14.84 6.16
C ARG A 112 -32.96 -16.27 6.17
N GLY A 113 -32.96 -16.97 7.31
CA GLY A 113 -33.49 -18.34 7.43
C GLY A 113 -32.70 -19.42 6.67
N GLN A 114 -31.64 -19.06 5.93
CA GLN A 114 -30.85 -20.01 5.13
C GLN A 114 -29.55 -20.42 5.85
N LYS A 115 -29.18 -21.70 5.74
CA LYS A 115 -27.91 -22.23 6.26
C LYS A 115 -26.73 -21.52 5.58
N CYS A 116 -26.03 -20.67 6.31
CA CYS A 116 -24.88 -19.92 5.83
C CYS A 116 -23.58 -20.68 6.14
N ARG A 117 -22.58 -20.58 5.24
CA ARG A 117 -21.22 -21.08 5.52
C ARG A 117 -20.64 -20.50 6.83
N PRO A 118 -19.85 -21.27 7.60
CA PRO A 118 -19.18 -20.80 8.80
C PRO A 118 -18.38 -19.52 8.54
N ARG A 119 -18.31 -18.65 9.55
CA ARG A 119 -17.54 -17.41 9.45
C ARG A 119 -16.08 -17.67 9.80
N PRO A 120 -15.13 -17.01 9.12
CA PRO A 120 -13.75 -17.02 9.57
C PRO A 120 -13.63 -16.46 10.99
N ARG A 121 -12.51 -16.82 11.64
CA ARG A 121 -12.12 -16.28 12.94
C ARG A 121 -12.11 -14.75 12.89
N ALA A 122 -12.53 -14.13 14.00
CA ALA A 122 -12.47 -12.67 14.11
C ALA A 122 -11.01 -12.22 14.09
N LYS A 123 -10.69 -11.28 13.19
CA LYS A 123 -9.39 -10.61 13.18
C LYS A 123 -9.33 -9.61 14.34
N ALA A 124 -8.17 -9.48 14.98
CA ALA A 124 -7.94 -8.48 16.01
C ALA A 124 -8.24 -7.08 15.47
N GLY A 125 -8.93 -6.26 16.27
CA GLY A 125 -9.13 -4.84 15.97
C GLY A 125 -7.94 -4.01 16.46
N ALA A 126 -7.90 -2.76 16.03
CA ALA A 126 -7.06 -1.78 16.69
C ALA A 126 -7.57 -1.51 18.11
N ASP A 127 -6.66 -1.15 19.00
CA ASP A 127 -6.91 -0.60 20.33
C ASP A 127 -7.47 0.83 20.24
N GLN A 128 -6.93 1.64 19.32
CA GLN A 128 -7.35 3.02 19.10
C GLN A 128 -7.92 3.26 17.69
N ARG A 129 -8.73 4.32 17.55
CA ARG A 129 -9.32 4.74 16.26
C ARG A 129 -8.31 5.34 15.30
N TYR A 130 -7.24 5.93 15.81
CA TYR A 130 -6.13 6.46 15.03
C TYR A 130 -4.84 5.91 15.59
N GLN A 131 -3.91 5.55 14.71
CA GLN A 131 -2.56 5.18 15.10
C GLN A 131 -1.55 5.88 14.21
N GLU A 132 -0.38 6.10 14.76
CA GLU A 132 0.72 6.69 14.02
C GLU A 132 1.36 5.66 13.10
N PHE A 133 1.67 6.11 11.90
CA PHE A 133 2.50 5.40 10.94
C PHE A 133 3.62 6.35 10.56
N THR A 134 4.84 5.83 10.45
CA THR A 134 5.99 6.58 9.98
C THR A 134 6.22 6.26 8.52
N ILE A 135 6.29 7.29 7.69
CA ILE A 135 6.67 7.24 6.28
C ILE A 135 8.13 7.65 6.20
N VAL A 136 8.96 6.78 5.63
CA VAL A 136 10.36 7.07 5.33
C VAL A 136 10.47 7.25 3.83
N THR A 137 11.08 8.35 3.40
CA THR A 137 11.26 8.70 1.99
C THR A 137 12.73 8.93 1.67
N LEU A 138 13.17 8.44 0.52
CA LEU A 138 14.39 8.87 -0.15
C LEU A 138 13.98 9.43 -1.52
N ASP A 139 14.34 10.67 -1.80
CA ASP A 139 14.16 11.30 -3.11
C ASP A 139 15.32 12.22 -3.50
N ASP A 140 15.40 12.54 -4.79
CA ASP A 140 16.38 13.47 -5.37
C ASP A 140 15.81 14.89 -5.52
N ASP A 141 16.68 15.84 -5.89
CA ASP A 141 16.29 17.26 -6.09
C ASP A 141 15.13 17.42 -7.08
N ALA A 142 15.13 16.64 -8.18
CA ALA A 142 14.12 16.69 -9.22
C ALA A 142 12.83 15.91 -8.88
N GLN A 143 12.83 15.15 -7.78
CA GLN A 143 11.79 14.19 -7.39
C GLN A 143 11.45 13.14 -8.46
N GLU A 144 12.39 12.83 -9.35
CA GLU A 144 12.24 11.80 -10.38
C GLU A 144 12.46 10.40 -9.80
N HIS A 145 13.39 10.29 -8.87
CA HIS A 145 13.71 9.05 -8.18
C HIS A 145 13.13 9.11 -6.77
N ARG A 146 12.27 8.13 -6.43
CA ARG A 146 11.68 8.04 -5.09
C ARG A 146 11.59 6.62 -4.58
N LEU A 147 11.97 6.44 -3.31
CA LEU A 147 11.76 5.22 -2.55
C LEU A 147 10.99 5.56 -1.28
N VAL A 148 9.82 4.94 -1.12
CA VAL A 148 8.94 5.16 0.03
C VAL A 148 8.72 3.85 0.78
N SER A 149 8.93 3.90 2.09
CA SER A 149 8.64 2.82 3.01
C SER A 149 7.76 3.32 4.15
N VAL A 150 6.92 2.42 4.69
CA VAL A 150 5.99 2.78 5.75
C VAL A 150 6.04 1.74 6.86
N THR A 151 6.00 2.20 8.09
CA THR A 151 5.86 1.34 9.27
C THR A 151 4.79 1.86 10.22
N ARG A 152 4.09 0.95 10.90
CA ARG A 152 3.27 1.24 12.09
C ARG A 152 4.07 1.02 13.39
N GLY A 153 5.33 0.63 13.25
CA GLY A 153 6.24 0.39 14.35
C GLY A 153 6.68 1.67 15.03
N ASP A 154 7.49 1.49 16.07
CA ASP A 154 8.19 2.56 16.77
C ASP A 154 9.34 3.16 15.93
N HIS A 155 9.99 4.19 16.50
CA HIS A 155 11.11 4.88 15.89
C HIS A 155 12.29 3.95 15.57
N GLU A 156 12.50 2.89 16.35
CA GLU A 156 13.49 1.85 16.08
C GLU A 156 13.20 1.09 14.77
N GLN A 157 11.93 0.78 14.52
CA GLN A 157 11.52 0.20 13.23
C GLN A 157 11.71 1.19 12.08
N ALA A 158 11.39 2.47 12.27
CA ALA A 158 11.65 3.49 11.26
C ALA A 158 13.15 3.62 10.94
N GLY A 159 14.02 3.67 11.96
CA GLY A 159 15.47 3.72 11.78
C GLY A 159 16.05 2.48 11.09
N ARG A 160 15.43 1.30 11.27
CA ARG A 160 15.78 0.10 10.48
C ARG A 160 15.37 0.22 9.01
N LEU A 161 14.20 0.81 8.72
CA LEU A 161 13.78 1.07 7.33
C LEU A 161 14.72 2.05 6.65
N MET A 162 15.11 3.15 7.33
CA MET A 162 16.05 4.14 6.80
C MET A 162 17.37 3.50 6.36
N ARG A 163 18.00 2.73 7.25
CA ARG A 163 19.27 2.03 6.93
C ARG A 163 19.13 1.02 5.80
N ARG A 164 18.03 0.24 5.82
CA ARG A 164 17.75 -0.72 4.75
C ARG A 164 17.59 -0.02 3.40
N ASP A 165 16.85 1.07 3.37
CA ASP A 165 16.55 1.79 2.13
C ASP A 165 17.77 2.56 1.61
N ALA A 166 18.60 3.12 2.49
CA ALA A 166 19.90 3.68 2.14
C ALA A 166 20.82 2.64 1.45
N GLY A 167 20.90 1.42 1.98
CA GLY A 167 21.67 0.34 1.35
C GLY A 167 21.09 -0.11 -0.01
N ARG A 168 19.76 -0.03 -0.18
CA ARG A 168 19.11 -0.36 -1.47
C ARG A 168 19.43 0.63 -2.58
N VAL A 169 19.66 1.90 -2.23
CA VAL A 169 20.12 2.93 -3.17
C VAL A 169 21.65 3.02 -3.24
N ARG A 170 22.39 2.19 -2.50
CA ARG A 170 23.87 2.18 -2.44
C ARG A 170 24.45 3.51 -1.94
N LEU A 171 23.89 4.04 -0.86
CA LEU A 171 24.41 5.22 -0.18
C LEU A 171 25.52 4.86 0.84
N ASP A 172 25.70 3.57 1.13
CA ASP A 172 26.64 3.00 2.09
C ASP A 172 27.99 2.58 1.48
#